data_AF-A0AAU8NAW1-F1
#
_entry.id   AF-A0AAU8NAW1-F1
#
_cell.length_a   1.000
_cell.length_b   1.000
_cell.length_c   1.000
_cell.angle_alpha   90.00
_cell.angle_beta   90.00
_cell.angle_gamma   90.00
#
_symmetry.space_group_name_H-M   'P 1'
#
loop_
_entity.id
_entity.type
_entity.pdbx_description
1 polymer ?
#
loop_
_entity_poly.entity_id
_entity_poly.type
_entity_poly.pdbx_seq_one_letter_code
_entity_poly.pdbx_strand_id
1 'polypeptide(L)'
;MKHTGFWHKHRDKLMLSGLLIAFVGGIFGIGSLFSIGQLKPRTVILPGAQFDSRLAPPASSTIQIESATKIPNDFVIYDFDIGDRNTIVVNSTERSYSGLRLLKLYLDDNQVEEISSNTDFGVVLSPDRTKLMYAQYRSGQAQRAAFMYDMKSGERTKLGKEQSYFREFLNNDTSISHDERGFIQTDLKTGQEQVLFSDETMMKKVGIDTHEDKSGKNYIVIDSFEISPNLKQAYVLVMHKDNYAVYRVSIEKNPDVSLYLQLKDIQQYHLLKNGDMIFQGEVDQVQGLYRYQAEKKKLNLLVEGTFWNFDLSADESRIAYVNTLENQKNELHIAFLNDQSLSSDTVIYRNINHFIKLKWFEEELFLASSSTSKSELYRFSFKAW
;
A
#
# COMPACT_ATOMS: atom_id res chain seq x y z
N MET A 1 -73.33 27.32 33.43
CA MET A 1 -71.97 27.12 32.87
C MET A 1 -71.14 26.34 33.89
N LYS A 2 -70.70 25.11 33.58
CA LYS A 2 -69.88 24.30 34.50
C LYS A 2 -68.42 24.77 34.40
N HIS A 3 -67.86 25.29 35.49
CA HIS A 3 -66.43 25.59 35.58
C HIS A 3 -65.65 24.28 35.50
N THR A 4 -64.96 24.05 34.39
CA THR A 4 -63.95 23.00 34.28
C THR A 4 -62.79 23.35 35.21
N GLY A 5 -62.64 22.57 36.28
CA GLY A 5 -61.67 22.83 37.35
C GLY A 5 -60.24 22.92 36.82
N PHE A 6 -59.46 23.82 37.42
CA PHE A 6 -58.04 24.09 37.14
C PHE A 6 -57.21 22.82 36.88
N TRP A 7 -57.50 21.75 37.63
CA TRP A 7 -56.90 20.42 37.52
C TRP A 7 -57.05 19.77 36.15
N HIS A 8 -58.20 19.87 35.50
CA HIS A 8 -58.42 19.24 34.19
C HIS A 8 -57.69 19.99 33.07
N LYS A 9 -57.51 21.31 33.21
CA LYS A 9 -56.84 22.15 32.21
C LYS A 9 -55.31 22.07 32.26
N HIS A 10 -54.73 21.73 33.43
CA HIS A 10 -53.27 21.74 33.64
C HIS A 10 -52.69 20.36 33.97
N ARG A 11 -53.51 19.30 34.01
CA ARG A 11 -53.09 17.93 34.35
C ARG A 11 -51.85 17.50 33.55
N ASP A 12 -51.90 17.68 32.24
CA ASP A 12 -50.84 17.16 31.36
C ASP A 12 -49.54 17.96 31.50
N LYS A 13 -49.63 19.28 31.74
CA LYS A 13 -48.46 20.13 32.04
C LYS A 13 -47.84 19.82 33.41
N LEU A 14 -48.67 19.51 34.40
CA LEU A 14 -48.22 19.13 35.74
C LEU A 14 -47.60 17.73 35.74
N MET A 15 -48.17 16.78 34.99
CA MET A 15 -47.56 15.46 34.79
C MET A 15 -46.21 15.56 34.09
N LEU A 16 -46.12 16.35 33.01
CA LEU A 16 -44.87 16.53 32.28
C LEU A 16 -43.79 17.18 33.16
N SER A 17 -44.17 18.20 33.95
CA SER A 17 -43.26 18.87 34.89
C SER A 17 -42.81 17.93 36.00
N GLY A 18 -43.72 17.13 36.55
CA GLY A 18 -43.40 16.11 37.56
C GLY A 18 -42.44 15.04 37.03
N LEU A 19 -42.65 14.58 35.79
CA LEU A 19 -41.80 13.60 35.14
C LEU A 19 -40.39 14.15 34.86
N LEU A 20 -40.29 15.42 34.45
CA LEU A 20 -39.02 16.10 34.25
C LEU A 20 -38.25 16.26 35.58
N ILE A 21 -38.93 16.66 36.66
CA ILE A 21 -38.33 16.78 38.00
C ILE A 21 -37.83 15.42 38.50
N ALA A 22 -38.61 14.35 38.28
CA ALA A 22 -38.19 13.00 38.63
C ALA A 22 -36.96 12.55 37.83
N PHE A 23 -36.89 12.87 36.54
CA PHE A 23 -35.78 12.51 35.68
C PHE A 23 -34.48 13.26 36.04
N VAL A 24 -34.58 14.58 36.22
CA VAL A 24 -33.45 15.42 36.65
C VAL A 24 -33.01 15.02 38.07
N GLY A 25 -33.96 14.83 38.98
CA GLY A 25 -33.68 14.37 40.35
C GLY A 25 -33.04 12.98 40.38
N GLY A 26 -33.43 12.08 39.48
CA GLY A 26 -32.80 10.76 39.32
C GLY A 26 -31.35 10.85 38.86
N ILE A 27 -31.06 11.68 37.86
CA ILE A 27 -29.69 11.85 37.33
C ILE A 27 -28.77 12.45 38.40
N PHE A 28 -29.19 13.53 39.07
CA PHE A 28 -28.38 14.18 40.11
C PHE A 28 -28.33 13.37 41.42
N GLY A 29 -29.40 12.64 41.74
CA GLY A 29 -29.46 11.73 42.89
C GLY A 29 -28.51 10.53 42.73
N ILE A 30 -28.48 9.90 41.55
CA ILE A 30 -27.55 8.80 41.27
C ILE A 30 -26.11 9.32 41.22
N GLY A 31 -25.86 10.46 40.57
CA GLY A 31 -24.53 11.07 40.53
C GLY A 31 -23.96 11.45 41.90
N SER A 32 -24.81 11.88 42.84
CA SER A 32 -24.40 12.18 44.22
C SER A 32 -24.22 10.93 45.08
N LEU A 33 -24.98 9.86 44.85
CA LEU A 33 -24.76 8.56 45.52
C LEU A 33 -23.40 7.95 45.14
N PHE A 34 -22.93 8.17 43.91
CA PHE A 34 -21.58 7.79 43.49
C PHE A 34 -20.46 8.64 44.10
N SER A 35 -20.74 9.86 44.60
CA SER A 35 -19.71 10.69 45.27
C SER A 35 -19.68 10.50 46.79
N ILE A 36 -20.76 9.99 47.39
CA ILE A 36 -20.92 9.83 48.84
C ILE A 36 -20.39 8.46 49.33
N GLY A 37 -20.17 7.48 48.45
CA GLY A 37 -19.64 6.17 48.79
C GLY A 37 -18.37 5.80 48.02
N GLN A 38 -17.20 5.95 48.67
CA GLN A 38 -15.86 5.42 48.30
C GLN A 38 -15.06 6.28 47.27
N LEU A 39 -13.79 6.66 47.45
CA LEU A 39 -12.72 6.27 48.38
C LEU A 39 -11.86 7.50 48.74
N LYS A 40 -11.38 7.58 49.99
CA LYS A 40 -10.18 8.38 50.30
C LYS A 40 -9.09 7.98 49.30
N PRO A 41 -8.34 8.92 48.69
CA PRO A 41 -7.23 8.57 47.82
C PRO A 41 -6.24 7.70 48.62
N ARG A 42 -6.27 6.38 48.38
CA ARG A 42 -5.20 5.50 48.81
C ARG A 42 -4.12 5.64 47.76
N THR A 43 -3.06 6.36 48.10
CA THR A 43 -1.79 6.22 47.40
C THR A 43 -1.33 4.79 47.62
N VAL A 44 -1.57 3.92 46.63
CA VAL A 44 -0.93 2.60 46.59
C VAL A 44 0.49 2.84 46.14
N ILE A 45 1.43 2.85 47.10
CA ILE A 45 2.84 2.77 46.78
C ILE A 45 3.09 1.32 46.36
N LEU A 46 3.14 1.10 45.06
CA LEU A 46 3.57 -0.17 44.50
C LEU A 46 5.04 -0.37 44.93
N PRO A 47 5.40 -1.54 45.53
CA PRO A 47 6.76 -1.80 45.95
C PRO A 47 7.71 -1.66 44.75
N GLY A 48 8.79 -0.89 44.89
CA GLY A 48 9.77 -0.67 43.81
C GLY A 48 10.31 -1.97 43.18
N ALA A 49 10.32 -3.07 43.96
CA ALA A 49 10.68 -4.40 43.49
C ALA A 49 9.79 -4.96 42.35
N GLN A 50 8.58 -4.44 42.14
CA GLN A 50 7.73 -4.79 41.00
C GLN A 50 8.12 -4.04 39.70
N PHE A 51 8.90 -2.97 39.82
CA PHE A 51 9.47 -2.18 38.72
C PHE A 51 10.98 -2.38 38.55
N ASP A 52 11.63 -3.09 39.48
CA ASP A 52 13.03 -3.52 39.39
C ASP A 52 13.21 -4.73 38.46
N SER A 53 12.14 -5.23 37.83
CA SER A 53 12.30 -6.01 36.61
C SER A 53 12.79 -5.04 35.54
N ARG A 54 14.09 -5.10 35.24
CA ARG A 54 14.67 -4.57 34.02
C ARG A 54 13.90 -5.15 32.83
N LEU A 55 12.82 -4.51 32.42
CA LEU A 55 12.34 -4.49 31.04
C LEU A 55 13.20 -3.50 30.25
N ALA A 56 14.52 -3.55 30.45
CA ALA A 56 15.41 -3.24 29.35
C ALA A 56 15.23 -4.43 28.40
N PRO A 57 14.60 -4.25 27.22
CA PRO A 57 14.54 -5.33 26.24
C PRO A 57 15.96 -5.84 26.03
N PRO A 58 16.17 -7.16 25.91
CA PRO A 58 17.48 -7.70 25.61
C PRO A 58 18.04 -6.96 24.38
N ALA A 59 19.32 -6.61 24.45
CA ALA A 59 20.02 -6.04 23.31
C ALA A 59 19.86 -7.00 22.11
N SER A 60 19.39 -6.44 20.99
CA SER A 60 19.33 -7.01 19.63
C SER A 60 18.30 -8.12 19.31
N SER A 61 17.00 -7.98 19.64
CA SER A 61 15.96 -8.84 19.05
C SER A 61 14.52 -8.29 18.99
N THR A 62 14.29 -6.99 19.18
CA THR A 62 12.92 -6.43 19.13
C THR A 62 12.91 -5.15 18.31
N ILE A 63 12.05 -5.10 17.29
CA ILE A 63 11.86 -3.90 16.48
C ILE A 63 11.09 -2.89 17.33
N GLN A 64 11.71 -1.73 17.59
CA GLN A 64 11.12 -0.69 18.43
C GLN A 64 10.41 0.35 17.57
N ILE A 65 9.09 0.46 17.76
CA ILE A 65 8.27 1.52 17.19
C ILE A 65 8.51 2.78 18.02
N GLU A 66 9.03 3.83 17.39
CA GLU A 66 9.21 5.13 18.03
C GLU A 66 7.89 5.90 18.09
N SER A 67 7.14 5.89 16.99
CA SER A 67 5.82 6.53 16.94
C SER A 67 4.90 5.84 15.94
N ALA A 68 3.60 5.98 16.17
CA ALA A 68 2.55 5.52 15.26
C ALA A 68 1.49 6.62 15.16
N THR A 69 1.30 7.16 13.96
CA THR A 69 0.35 8.22 13.67
C THR A 69 -0.73 7.71 12.73
N LYS A 70 -1.97 8.04 13.03
CA LYS A 70 -3.14 7.75 12.19
C LYS A 70 -3.72 9.04 11.66
N ILE A 71 -3.84 9.14 10.34
CA ILE A 71 -4.31 10.32 9.62
C ILE A 71 -5.64 9.96 8.94
N PRO A 72 -6.78 10.40 9.49
CA PRO A 72 -8.07 10.16 8.88
C PRO A 72 -8.31 11.15 7.71
N ASN A 73 -8.81 10.63 6.60
CA ASN A 73 -9.15 11.41 5.41
C ASN A 73 -10.64 11.27 5.10
N ASP A 74 -11.25 12.35 4.62
CA ASP A 74 -12.64 12.40 4.16
C ASP A 74 -12.80 12.05 2.67
N PHE A 75 -11.76 11.43 2.10
CA PHE A 75 -11.70 10.91 0.74
C PHE A 75 -11.11 9.49 0.72
N VAL A 76 -11.40 8.79 -0.37
CA VAL A 76 -10.92 7.41 -0.63
C VAL A 76 -9.48 7.45 -1.15
N ILE A 77 -8.63 6.53 -0.71
CA ILE A 77 -7.31 6.31 -1.30
C ILE A 77 -7.34 4.97 -2.01
N TYR A 78 -7.02 4.95 -3.31
CA TYR A 78 -6.95 3.74 -4.13
C TYR A 78 -5.52 3.26 -4.35
N ASP A 79 -4.57 4.20 -4.39
CA ASP A 79 -3.14 3.93 -4.47
C ASP A 79 -2.38 5.12 -3.89
N PHE A 80 -1.14 4.90 -3.47
CA PHE A 80 -0.26 5.97 -3.04
C PHE A 80 1.22 5.69 -3.28
N ASP A 81 2.00 6.77 -3.34
CA ASP A 81 3.44 6.78 -3.21
C ASP A 81 3.90 7.94 -2.33
N ILE A 82 5.09 7.83 -1.74
CA ILE A 82 5.59 8.73 -0.72
C ILE A 82 6.56 9.71 -1.41
N GLY A 83 6.24 10.99 -1.48
CA GLY A 83 7.17 11.99 -2.04
C GLY A 83 8.34 12.23 -1.09
N ASP A 84 8.01 12.48 0.17
CA ASP A 84 8.96 12.67 1.27
C ASP A 84 8.29 12.33 2.61
N ARG A 85 8.95 12.61 3.74
CA ARG A 85 8.43 12.29 5.09
C ARG A 85 7.13 13.01 5.45
N ASN A 86 6.76 14.08 4.75
CA ASN A 86 5.54 14.86 4.97
C ASN A 86 4.59 14.89 3.77
N THR A 87 5.02 14.46 2.59
CA THR A 87 4.22 14.54 1.35
C THR A 87 3.95 13.15 0.80
N ILE A 88 2.68 12.82 0.61
CA ILE A 88 2.25 11.58 -0.08
C ILE A 88 1.45 11.96 -1.32
N VAL A 89 1.71 11.28 -2.42
CA VAL A 89 0.90 11.38 -3.64
C VAL A 89 -0.11 10.26 -3.62
N VAL A 90 -1.40 10.59 -3.78
CA VAL A 90 -2.50 9.63 -3.69
C VAL A 90 -3.40 9.69 -4.92
N ASN A 91 -3.85 8.53 -5.39
CA ASN A 91 -5.00 8.42 -6.27
C ASN A 91 -6.28 8.33 -5.42
N SER A 92 -7.27 9.16 -5.75
CA SER A 92 -8.53 9.27 -5.02
C SER A 92 -9.74 9.30 -5.95
N THR A 93 -10.93 9.05 -5.42
CA THR A 93 -12.19 9.18 -6.15
C THR A 93 -12.41 10.61 -6.65
N GLU A 94 -12.82 10.75 -7.90
CA GLU A 94 -13.39 11.98 -8.41
C GLU A 94 -14.91 12.02 -8.20
N ARG A 95 -15.50 13.21 -8.03
CA ARG A 95 -16.98 13.37 -8.04
C ARG A 95 -17.61 13.13 -9.41
N SER A 96 -16.79 13.11 -10.47
CA SER A 96 -17.19 12.87 -11.85
C SER A 96 -17.01 11.39 -12.17
N TYR A 97 -17.82 10.85 -13.07
CA TYR A 97 -17.77 9.43 -13.47
C TYR A 97 -16.56 9.09 -14.37
N SER A 98 -15.64 10.04 -14.59
CA SER A 98 -14.49 9.86 -15.48
C SER A 98 -13.19 10.01 -14.69
N GLY A 99 -12.50 8.89 -14.48
CA GLY A 99 -11.15 8.83 -13.93
C GLY A 99 -11.02 9.06 -12.42
N LEU A 100 -9.77 9.14 -11.96
CA LEU A 100 -9.38 9.41 -10.58
C LEU A 100 -8.87 10.84 -10.43
N ARG A 101 -8.83 11.33 -9.18
CA ARG A 101 -8.03 12.49 -8.83
C ARG A 101 -6.65 12.06 -8.38
N LEU A 102 -5.65 12.87 -8.70
CA LEU A 102 -4.29 12.73 -8.24
C LEU A 102 -3.98 13.91 -7.32
N LEU A 103 -3.63 13.62 -6.08
CA LEU A 103 -3.55 14.60 -5.00
C LEU A 103 -2.18 14.49 -4.31
N LYS A 104 -1.65 15.62 -3.82
CA LYS A 104 -0.63 15.66 -2.77
C LYS A 104 -1.33 15.80 -1.43
N LEU A 105 -1.01 14.92 -0.49
CA LEU A 105 -1.44 14.95 0.90
C LEU A 105 -0.24 15.36 1.76
N TYR A 106 -0.36 16.48 2.46
CA TYR A 106 0.61 16.94 3.45
C TYR A 106 0.21 16.40 4.83
N LEU A 107 1.09 15.63 5.47
CA LEU A 107 0.76 14.85 6.66
C LEU A 107 0.67 15.69 7.95
N ASP A 108 1.50 16.72 8.07
CA ASP A 108 1.62 17.55 9.28
C ASP A 108 0.34 18.37 9.55
N ASP A 109 -0.34 18.82 8.50
CA ASP A 109 -1.53 19.66 8.59
C ASP A 109 -2.76 19.08 7.89
N ASN A 110 -2.65 17.85 7.36
CA ASN A 110 -3.70 17.15 6.62
C ASN A 110 -4.25 17.97 5.44
N GLN A 111 -3.43 18.82 4.84
CA GLN A 111 -3.81 19.59 3.65
C GLN A 111 -3.67 18.76 2.39
N VAL A 112 -4.56 19.04 1.44
CA VAL A 112 -4.60 18.35 0.15
C VAL A 112 -4.50 19.36 -0.98
N GLU A 113 -3.62 19.08 -1.93
CA GLU A 113 -3.44 19.86 -3.15
C GLU A 113 -3.69 18.97 -4.37
N GLU A 114 -4.53 19.41 -5.31
CA GLU A 114 -4.81 18.64 -6.52
C GLU A 114 -3.69 18.82 -7.56
N ILE A 115 -3.10 17.70 -8.01
CA ILE A 115 -2.15 17.65 -9.13
C ILE A 115 -2.92 17.58 -10.46
N SER A 116 -3.93 16.71 -10.52
CA SER A 116 -4.80 16.57 -11.69
C SER A 116 -6.09 15.82 -11.35
N SER A 117 -7.10 16.06 -12.18
CA SER A 117 -8.34 15.28 -12.27
C SER A 117 -8.32 14.33 -13.47
N ASN A 118 -9.28 13.41 -13.53
CA ASN A 118 -9.47 12.45 -14.62
C ASN A 118 -8.18 11.68 -14.98
N THR A 119 -7.41 11.28 -13.98
CA THR A 119 -6.18 10.49 -14.13
C THR A 119 -6.49 9.01 -14.19
N ASP A 120 -5.57 8.26 -14.78
CA ASP A 120 -5.57 6.80 -14.67
C ASP A 120 -5.10 6.36 -13.27
N PHE A 121 -5.23 5.07 -12.99
CA PHE A 121 -4.69 4.44 -11.79
C PHE A 121 -3.16 4.30 -11.88
N GLY A 122 -2.49 4.42 -10.74
CA GLY A 122 -1.06 4.22 -10.59
C GLY A 122 -0.31 5.53 -10.34
N VAL A 123 0.51 5.53 -9.29
CA VAL A 123 1.42 6.62 -8.93
C VAL A 123 2.85 6.13 -9.05
N VAL A 124 3.66 6.81 -9.88
CA VAL A 124 5.08 6.46 -10.05
C VAL A 124 5.94 7.69 -9.88
N LEU A 125 6.76 7.69 -8.83
CA LEU A 125 7.74 8.74 -8.55
C LEU A 125 9.11 8.40 -9.13
N SER A 126 9.88 9.41 -9.52
CA SER A 126 11.28 9.23 -9.89
C SER A 126 12.10 8.70 -8.70
N PRO A 127 13.28 8.08 -8.95
CA PRO A 127 14.15 7.60 -7.88
C PRO A 127 14.54 8.67 -6.85
N ASP A 128 14.74 9.92 -7.30
CA ASP A 128 14.98 11.08 -6.42
C ASP A 128 13.70 11.72 -5.86
N ARG A 129 12.53 11.20 -6.22
CA ARG A 129 11.18 11.63 -5.84
C ARG A 129 10.85 13.08 -6.18
N THR A 130 11.63 13.72 -7.04
CA THR A 130 11.40 15.10 -7.49
C THR A 130 10.36 15.19 -8.60
N LYS A 131 10.10 14.09 -9.31
CA LYS A 131 9.18 14.04 -10.44
C LYS A 131 8.15 12.92 -10.26
N LEU A 132 6.97 13.15 -10.79
CA LEU A 132 5.86 12.21 -10.83
C LEU A 132 5.46 11.98 -12.28
N MET A 133 5.32 10.72 -12.68
CA MET A 133 4.78 10.34 -13.98
C MET A 133 3.36 9.79 -13.82
N TYR A 134 2.42 10.29 -14.61
CA TYR A 134 1.02 9.86 -14.56
C TYR A 134 0.33 9.97 -15.92
N ALA A 135 -0.78 9.27 -16.06
CA ALA A 135 -1.64 9.34 -17.23
C ALA A 135 -2.91 10.13 -16.93
N GLN A 136 -3.38 10.90 -17.92
CA GLN A 136 -4.64 11.63 -17.83
C GLN A 136 -5.52 11.36 -19.05
N TYR A 137 -6.80 11.09 -18.81
CA TYR A 137 -7.81 11.01 -19.86
C TYR A 137 -8.23 12.41 -20.30
N ARG A 138 -8.44 12.57 -21.60
CA ARG A 138 -9.08 13.79 -22.11
C ARG A 138 -10.58 13.74 -21.82
N SER A 139 -11.16 14.87 -21.40
CA SER A 139 -12.60 14.96 -21.12
C SER A 139 -13.43 14.47 -22.32
N GLY A 140 -14.30 13.49 -22.06
CA GLY A 140 -15.18 12.89 -23.08
C GLY A 140 -14.50 12.01 -24.13
N GLN A 141 -13.22 11.65 -23.97
CA GLN A 141 -12.51 10.78 -24.92
C GLN A 141 -11.73 9.68 -24.19
N ALA A 142 -11.69 8.48 -24.77
CA ALA A 142 -10.86 7.37 -24.26
C ALA A 142 -9.34 7.57 -24.48
N GLN A 143 -8.94 8.67 -25.14
CA GLN A 143 -7.54 8.98 -25.37
C GLN A 143 -6.86 9.47 -24.09
N ARG A 144 -5.78 8.79 -23.71
CA ARG A 144 -4.91 9.15 -22.60
C ARG A 144 -3.65 9.84 -23.10
N ALA A 145 -3.11 10.73 -22.27
CA ALA A 145 -1.79 11.33 -22.47
C ALA A 145 -0.95 11.19 -21.20
N ALA A 146 0.35 11.02 -21.40
CA ALA A 146 1.33 10.88 -20.34
C ALA A 146 1.86 12.26 -19.95
N PHE A 147 2.06 12.48 -18.66
CA PHE A 147 2.58 13.72 -18.12
C PHE A 147 3.64 13.45 -17.06
N MET A 148 4.59 14.37 -17.02
CA MET A 148 5.55 14.51 -15.95
C MET A 148 5.17 15.76 -15.15
N TYR A 149 5.21 15.64 -13.83
CA TYR A 149 4.96 16.73 -12.89
C TYR A 149 6.17 16.90 -11.97
N ASP A 150 6.70 18.11 -11.88
CA ASP A 150 7.74 18.46 -10.92
C ASP A 150 7.10 18.72 -9.56
N MET A 151 7.48 17.92 -8.56
CA MET A 151 6.87 17.93 -7.23
C MET A 151 7.07 19.26 -6.49
N LYS A 152 8.11 20.03 -6.84
CA LYS A 152 8.48 21.27 -6.17
C LYS A 152 7.94 22.50 -6.88
N SER A 153 8.11 22.59 -8.20
CA SER A 153 7.67 23.76 -8.98
C SER A 153 6.19 23.69 -9.35
N GLY A 154 5.60 22.49 -9.35
CA GLY A 154 4.26 22.24 -9.86
C GLY A 154 4.17 22.30 -11.39
N GLU A 155 5.31 22.43 -12.08
CA GLU A 155 5.34 22.45 -13.54
C GLU A 155 4.98 21.09 -14.11
N ARG A 156 4.16 21.11 -15.16
CA ARG A 156 3.66 19.91 -15.84
C ARG A 156 4.10 19.90 -17.29
N THR A 157 4.77 18.83 -17.69
CA THR A 157 5.22 18.60 -19.06
C THR A 157 4.49 17.41 -19.66
N LYS A 158 3.99 17.56 -20.89
CA LYS A 158 3.38 16.44 -21.63
C LYS A 158 4.47 15.59 -22.27
N LEU A 159 4.48 14.30 -22.01
CA LEU A 159 5.46 13.36 -22.57
C LEU A 159 5.00 12.80 -23.93
N GLY A 160 3.71 12.52 -24.07
CA GLY A 160 3.23 11.87 -25.28
C GLY A 160 1.78 11.40 -25.21
N LYS A 161 1.43 10.51 -26.13
CA LYS A 161 0.22 9.70 -26.00
C LYS A 161 0.52 8.59 -25.01
N GLU A 162 -0.48 8.20 -24.23
CA GLU A 162 -0.31 7.13 -23.27
C GLU A 162 -1.12 5.91 -23.68
N GLN A 163 -0.46 4.77 -23.80
CA GLN A 163 -1.08 3.46 -24.06
C GLN A 163 -0.58 2.36 -23.12
N SER A 164 0.43 2.66 -22.31
CA SER A 164 1.08 1.71 -21.42
C SER A 164 0.20 1.33 -20.25
N TYR A 165 0.17 0.02 -20.01
CA TYR A 165 -0.44 -0.62 -18.86
C TYR A 165 0.42 -0.42 -17.61
N PHE A 166 1.74 -0.48 -17.80
CA PHE A 166 2.73 -0.33 -16.74
C PHE A 166 3.78 0.71 -17.11
N ARG A 167 4.35 1.38 -16.10
CA ARG A 167 5.38 2.41 -16.28
C ARG A 167 6.27 2.43 -15.05
N GLU A 168 7.56 2.62 -15.26
CA GLU A 168 8.55 2.75 -14.20
C GLU A 168 9.62 3.74 -14.63
N PHE A 169 10.27 4.39 -13.66
CA PHE A 169 11.48 5.14 -13.94
C PHE A 169 12.65 4.17 -14.02
N LEU A 170 13.37 4.21 -15.14
CA LEU A 170 14.68 3.56 -15.24
C LEU A 170 15.73 4.41 -14.51
N ASN A 171 15.63 5.73 -14.64
CA ASN A 171 16.41 6.73 -13.90
C ASN A 171 15.67 8.09 -13.95
N ASN A 172 16.26 9.17 -13.43
CA ASN A 172 15.60 10.49 -13.36
C ASN A 172 15.32 11.16 -14.73
N ASP A 173 15.90 10.63 -15.81
CA ASP A 173 15.81 11.17 -17.18
C ASP A 173 15.21 10.17 -18.18
N THR A 174 14.95 8.93 -17.77
CA THR A 174 14.47 7.86 -18.63
C THR A 174 13.44 7.01 -17.92
N SER A 175 12.36 6.68 -18.61
CA SER A 175 11.38 5.70 -18.14
C SER A 175 11.35 4.49 -19.05
N ILE A 176 10.81 3.40 -18.50
CA ILE A 176 10.43 2.22 -19.24
C ILE A 176 8.95 1.97 -19.01
N SER A 177 8.23 1.63 -20.06
CA SER A 177 6.81 1.32 -20.01
C SER A 177 6.50 0.10 -20.86
N HIS A 178 5.33 -0.50 -20.63
CA HIS A 178 4.85 -1.66 -21.38
C HIS A 178 3.45 -1.36 -21.94
N ASP A 179 3.31 -1.45 -23.26
CA ASP A 179 2.04 -1.31 -23.98
C ASP A 179 1.85 -2.42 -25.02
N GLU A 180 0.82 -2.32 -25.88
CA GLU A 180 0.54 -3.29 -26.96
C GLU A 180 1.69 -3.52 -27.96
N ARG A 181 2.64 -2.58 -28.06
CA ARG A 181 3.85 -2.68 -28.89
C ARG A 181 4.97 -3.46 -28.17
N GLY A 182 4.87 -3.62 -26.85
CA GLY A 182 5.86 -4.22 -25.97
C GLY A 182 6.51 -3.22 -25.03
N PHE A 183 7.79 -3.48 -24.69
CA PHE A 183 8.57 -2.63 -23.80
C PHE A 183 9.14 -1.42 -24.55
N ILE A 184 8.88 -0.23 -24.01
CA ILE A 184 9.26 1.06 -24.60
C ILE A 184 10.09 1.83 -23.61
N GLN A 185 11.18 2.40 -24.09
CA GLN A 185 11.98 3.35 -23.34
C GLN A 185 11.64 4.77 -23.81
N THR A 186 11.44 5.68 -22.86
CA THR A 186 11.12 7.08 -23.15
C THR A 186 12.14 8.02 -22.51
N ASP A 187 12.74 8.88 -23.34
CA ASP A 187 13.55 10.01 -22.87
C ASP A 187 12.61 11.08 -22.30
N LEU A 188 12.75 11.37 -21.00
CA LEU A 188 11.81 12.24 -20.29
C LEU A 188 12.02 13.74 -20.57
N LYS A 189 13.14 14.12 -21.19
CA LYS A 189 13.41 15.52 -21.57
C LYS A 189 12.78 15.87 -22.90
N THR A 190 12.82 14.92 -23.83
CA THR A 190 12.39 15.12 -25.22
C THR A 190 11.02 14.50 -25.51
N GLY A 191 10.57 13.54 -24.69
CA GLY A 191 9.39 12.72 -24.95
C GLY A 191 9.59 11.70 -26.07
N GLN A 192 10.83 11.49 -26.54
CA GLN A 192 11.10 10.51 -27.59
C GLN A 192 10.98 9.09 -27.06
N GLU A 193 10.14 8.29 -27.73
CA GLU A 193 9.92 6.89 -27.44
C GLU A 193 10.77 6.00 -28.35
N GLN A 194 11.31 4.92 -27.78
CA GLN A 194 11.97 3.84 -28.49
C GLN A 194 11.40 2.50 -28.02
N VAL A 195 10.73 1.77 -28.93
CA VAL A 195 10.39 0.36 -28.69
C VAL A 195 11.68 -0.43 -28.55
N LEU A 196 11.84 -1.14 -27.43
CA LEU A 196 12.95 -2.04 -27.19
C LEU A 196 12.64 -3.40 -27.81
N PHE A 197 11.59 -4.07 -27.36
CA PHE A 197 11.20 -5.39 -27.84
C PHE A 197 9.72 -5.66 -27.59
N SER A 198 9.14 -6.51 -28.44
CA SER A 198 7.75 -6.98 -28.28
C SER A 198 7.65 -8.20 -27.36
N ASP A 199 6.44 -8.45 -26.85
CA ASP A 199 6.14 -9.65 -26.07
C ASP A 199 6.42 -10.93 -26.86
N GLU A 200 6.09 -10.94 -28.16
CA GLU A 200 6.44 -12.04 -29.07
C GLU A 200 7.95 -12.29 -29.14
N THR A 201 8.73 -11.21 -29.25
CA THR A 201 10.20 -11.30 -29.28
C THR A 201 10.72 -11.92 -27.99
N MET A 202 10.20 -11.49 -26.84
CA MET A 202 10.57 -12.01 -25.53
C MET A 202 10.21 -13.49 -25.38
N MET A 203 8.97 -13.87 -25.73
CA MET A 203 8.47 -15.24 -25.59
C MET A 203 9.19 -16.23 -26.51
N LYS A 204 9.49 -15.82 -27.74
CA LYS A 204 10.24 -16.65 -28.70
C LYS A 204 11.64 -17.00 -28.20
N LYS A 205 12.31 -16.08 -27.47
CA LYS A 205 13.65 -16.32 -26.91
C LYS A 205 13.68 -17.43 -25.87
N VAL A 206 12.56 -17.69 -25.21
CA VAL A 206 12.40 -18.78 -24.23
C VAL A 206 11.69 -20.00 -24.80
N GLY A 207 11.55 -20.07 -26.12
CA GLY A 207 10.96 -21.21 -26.83
C GLY A 207 9.45 -21.33 -26.66
N ILE A 208 8.76 -20.25 -26.28
CA ILE A 208 7.31 -20.21 -26.18
C ILE A 208 6.76 -19.59 -27.46
N ASP A 209 6.11 -20.42 -28.27
CA ASP A 209 5.37 -19.94 -29.43
C ASP A 209 4.07 -19.27 -28.97
N THR A 210 3.91 -18.01 -29.33
CA THR A 210 2.74 -17.19 -29.02
C THR A 210 1.57 -17.41 -30.00
N HIS A 211 1.68 -18.36 -30.93
CA HIS A 211 0.66 -18.64 -31.94
C HIS A 211 -0.69 -19.04 -31.34
N GLU A 212 -1.73 -18.27 -31.65
CA GLU A 212 -3.12 -18.55 -31.26
C GLU A 212 -3.45 -20.03 -31.43
N ASP A 213 -3.80 -20.70 -30.33
CA ASP A 213 -4.32 -22.06 -30.44
C ASP A 213 -5.65 -22.06 -31.21
N LYS A 214 -6.16 -23.25 -31.58
CA LYS A 214 -7.43 -23.39 -32.32
C LYS A 214 -8.66 -22.87 -31.55
N SER A 215 -8.51 -22.49 -30.27
CA SER A 215 -9.52 -21.84 -29.44
C SER A 215 -9.36 -20.32 -29.34
N GLY A 216 -8.33 -19.75 -29.99
CA GLY A 216 -7.99 -18.32 -29.99
C GLY A 216 -7.40 -17.82 -28.67
N LYS A 217 -6.88 -18.71 -27.80
CA LYS A 217 -6.55 -18.37 -26.41
C LYS A 217 -5.13 -18.78 -26.03
N ASN A 218 -4.15 -17.99 -26.47
CA ASN A 218 -2.89 -17.89 -25.74
C ASN A 218 -2.99 -16.73 -24.75
N TYR A 219 -3.33 -17.06 -23.49
CA TYR A 219 -3.27 -16.09 -22.40
C TYR A 219 -1.83 -16.01 -21.89
N ILE A 220 -1.03 -15.18 -22.56
CA ILE A 220 0.23 -14.68 -22.02
C ILE A 220 -0.08 -13.26 -21.59
N VAL A 221 -0.10 -13.04 -20.27
CA VAL A 221 -0.39 -11.73 -19.68
C VAL A 221 0.83 -11.32 -18.88
N ILE A 222 1.42 -10.18 -19.25
CA ILE A 222 2.42 -9.51 -18.42
C ILE A 222 1.69 -8.82 -17.29
N ASP A 223 2.00 -9.22 -16.06
CA ASP A 223 1.28 -8.80 -14.87
C ASP A 223 2.02 -7.68 -14.12
N SER A 224 3.35 -7.74 -14.07
CA SER A 224 4.19 -6.70 -13.48
C SER A 224 5.65 -6.87 -13.90
N PHE A 225 6.45 -5.82 -13.72
CA PHE A 225 7.90 -5.93 -13.85
C PHE A 225 8.63 -5.07 -12.82
N GLU A 226 9.81 -5.52 -12.40
CA GLU A 226 10.74 -4.74 -11.59
C GLU A 226 12.08 -4.57 -12.31
N ILE A 227 12.72 -3.43 -12.09
CA ILE A 227 14.02 -3.10 -12.68
C ILE A 227 15.13 -3.46 -11.71
N SER A 228 16.13 -4.19 -12.20
CA SER A 228 17.33 -4.53 -11.44
C SER A 228 18.06 -3.27 -10.92
N PRO A 229 18.75 -3.35 -9.76
CA PRO A 229 19.50 -2.21 -9.21
C PRO A 229 20.57 -1.63 -10.14
N ASN A 230 21.12 -2.44 -11.05
CA ASN A 230 22.11 -1.99 -12.02
C ASN A 230 21.49 -1.38 -13.30
N LEU A 231 20.15 -1.34 -13.38
CA LEU A 231 19.35 -0.76 -14.46
C LEU A 231 19.53 -1.43 -15.83
N LYS A 232 20.09 -2.64 -15.89
CA LYS A 232 20.35 -3.34 -17.16
C LYS A 232 19.33 -4.42 -17.48
N GLN A 233 18.58 -4.86 -16.48
CA GLN A 233 17.67 -5.98 -16.58
C GLN A 233 16.30 -5.63 -15.97
N ALA A 234 15.25 -6.13 -16.60
CA ALA A 234 13.92 -6.20 -16.03
C ALA A 234 13.62 -7.65 -15.62
N TYR A 235 12.92 -7.83 -14.52
CA TYR A 235 12.32 -9.08 -14.12
C TYR A 235 10.84 -8.95 -14.44
N VAL A 236 10.30 -9.81 -15.29
CA VAL A 236 8.95 -9.67 -15.83
C VAL A 236 8.13 -10.87 -15.39
N LEU A 237 7.06 -10.62 -14.64
CA LEU A 237 6.10 -11.64 -14.24
C LEU A 237 5.10 -11.86 -15.36
N VAL A 238 5.00 -13.11 -15.79
CA VAL A 238 4.16 -13.53 -16.91
C VAL A 238 3.29 -14.70 -16.45
N MET A 239 1.98 -14.55 -16.66
CA MET A 239 1.03 -15.64 -16.50
C MET A 239 0.98 -16.47 -17.80
N HIS A 240 1.18 -17.77 -17.66
CA HIS A 240 1.12 -18.77 -18.73
C HIS A 240 0.06 -19.82 -18.41
N LYS A 241 -1.15 -19.63 -18.94
CA LYS A 241 -2.32 -20.48 -18.62
C LYS A 241 -2.55 -20.53 -17.10
N ASP A 242 -2.14 -21.61 -16.45
CA ASP A 242 -2.35 -21.88 -15.02
C ASP A 242 -1.07 -21.74 -14.18
N ASN A 243 0.04 -21.26 -14.77
CA ASN A 243 1.32 -21.07 -14.08
C ASN A 243 1.83 -19.64 -14.24
N TYR A 244 2.74 -19.26 -13.35
CA TYR A 244 3.44 -17.98 -13.38
C TYR A 244 4.93 -18.20 -13.59
N ALA A 245 5.55 -17.34 -14.38
CA ALA A 245 6.99 -17.33 -14.59
C ALA A 245 7.52 -15.90 -14.46
N VAL A 246 8.65 -15.76 -13.77
CA VAL A 246 9.46 -14.56 -13.82
C VAL A 246 10.59 -14.77 -14.81
N TYR A 247 10.64 -13.91 -15.82
CA TYR A 247 11.73 -13.87 -16.79
C TYR A 247 12.69 -12.73 -16.48
N ARG A 248 13.99 -13.01 -16.54
CA ARG A 248 15.02 -11.97 -16.53
C ARG A 248 15.32 -11.57 -17.97
N VAL A 249 15.17 -10.29 -18.26
CA VAL A 249 15.20 -9.71 -19.61
C VAL A 249 16.20 -8.56 -19.63
N SER A 250 17.15 -8.52 -20.58
CA SER A 250 18.00 -7.33 -20.73
C SER A 250 17.22 -6.16 -21.35
N ILE A 251 17.48 -4.94 -20.87
CA ILE A 251 16.79 -3.72 -21.32
C ILE A 251 17.53 -3.16 -22.54
N GLU A 252 17.31 -3.79 -23.70
CA GLU A 252 17.90 -3.41 -24.98
C GLU A 252 17.06 -3.90 -26.17
N LYS A 253 17.37 -3.45 -27.39
CA LYS A 253 16.55 -3.76 -28.59
C LYS A 253 16.46 -5.25 -28.95
N ASN A 254 17.48 -6.03 -28.64
CA ASN A 254 17.51 -7.46 -28.89
C ASN A 254 17.81 -8.15 -27.56
N PRO A 255 16.80 -8.36 -26.72
CA PRO A 255 17.02 -8.76 -25.35
C PRO A 255 17.56 -10.18 -25.27
N ASP A 256 18.44 -10.39 -24.30
CA ASP A 256 18.70 -11.69 -23.71
C ASP A 256 17.58 -11.98 -22.72
N VAL A 257 16.98 -13.16 -22.85
CA VAL A 257 15.85 -13.59 -22.03
C VAL A 257 16.18 -14.93 -21.40
N SER A 258 15.96 -15.05 -20.10
CA SER A 258 16.18 -16.29 -19.36
C SER A 258 15.08 -16.49 -18.34
N LEU A 259 14.62 -17.73 -18.17
CA LEU A 259 13.73 -18.09 -17.08
C LEU A 259 14.46 -17.91 -15.75
N TYR A 260 13.88 -17.14 -14.83
CA TYR A 260 14.44 -16.90 -13.51
C TYR A 260 13.78 -17.77 -12.44
N LEU A 261 12.43 -17.78 -12.41
CA LEU A 261 11.61 -18.57 -11.50
C LEU A 261 10.32 -18.98 -12.20
N GLN A 262 9.84 -20.21 -11.98
CA GLN A 262 8.54 -20.68 -12.46
C GLN A 262 7.82 -21.43 -11.36
N LEU A 263 6.57 -21.04 -11.08
CA LEU A 263 5.74 -21.62 -10.02
C LEU A 263 4.27 -21.65 -10.46
N LYS A 264 3.45 -22.36 -9.68
CA LYS A 264 2.01 -22.42 -9.91
C LYS A 264 1.31 -21.09 -9.62
N ASP A 265 1.78 -20.36 -8.61
CA ASP A 265 1.18 -19.08 -8.20
C ASP A 265 2.27 -18.11 -7.73
N ILE A 266 2.30 -16.91 -8.30
CA ILE A 266 3.12 -15.77 -7.88
C ILE A 266 2.21 -14.55 -7.97
N GLN A 267 1.85 -13.97 -6.83
CA GLN A 267 0.90 -12.85 -6.74
C GLN A 267 1.62 -11.49 -6.66
N GLN A 268 2.77 -11.46 -5.99
CA GLN A 268 3.65 -10.30 -5.88
C GLN A 268 5.08 -10.81 -5.70
N TYR A 269 6.07 -10.09 -6.22
CA TYR A 269 7.47 -10.34 -5.90
C TYR A 269 8.24 -9.03 -5.71
N HIS A 270 9.44 -9.16 -5.15
CA HIS A 270 10.44 -8.11 -5.04
C HIS A 270 11.84 -8.68 -5.26
N LEU A 271 12.63 -8.05 -6.12
CA LEU A 271 14.01 -8.39 -6.38
C LEU A 271 14.94 -7.70 -5.37
N LEU A 272 15.71 -8.51 -4.64
CA LEU A 272 16.71 -8.01 -3.69
C LEU A 272 17.98 -7.53 -4.41
N LYS A 273 18.74 -6.63 -3.77
CA LYS A 273 20.01 -6.11 -4.30
C LYS A 273 21.05 -7.18 -4.63
N ASN A 274 21.03 -8.28 -3.90
CA ASN A 274 21.94 -9.41 -4.13
C ASN A 274 21.47 -10.32 -5.30
N GLY A 275 20.33 -10.02 -5.92
CA GLY A 275 19.77 -10.80 -7.03
C GLY A 275 18.91 -11.98 -6.60
N ASP A 276 18.65 -12.18 -5.30
CA ASP A 276 17.60 -13.06 -4.80
C ASP A 276 16.22 -12.42 -4.99
N MET A 277 15.15 -13.18 -4.76
CA MET A 277 13.78 -12.70 -4.86
C MET A 277 12.96 -13.10 -3.64
N ILE A 278 12.15 -12.17 -3.13
CA ILE A 278 11.06 -12.49 -2.22
C ILE A 278 9.78 -12.48 -3.03
N PHE A 279 8.89 -13.43 -2.80
CA PHE A 279 7.58 -13.42 -3.42
C PHE A 279 6.50 -13.96 -2.51
N GLN A 280 5.28 -13.52 -2.79
CA GLN A 280 4.04 -14.02 -2.23
C GLN A 280 3.41 -14.97 -3.23
N GLY A 281 3.01 -16.16 -2.79
CA GLY A 281 2.34 -17.13 -3.65
C GLY A 281 2.20 -18.52 -3.02
N GLU A 282 2.06 -19.53 -3.87
CA GLU A 282 1.87 -20.93 -3.49
C GLU A 282 3.02 -21.80 -3.97
N VAL A 283 3.59 -22.60 -3.05
CA VAL A 283 4.51 -23.69 -3.43
C VAL A 283 4.09 -24.95 -2.71
N ASP A 284 3.94 -26.04 -3.47
CA ASP A 284 3.54 -27.36 -2.96
C ASP A 284 2.28 -27.30 -2.07
N GLN A 285 1.28 -26.52 -2.50
CA GLN A 285 0.00 -26.29 -1.80
C GLN A 285 0.11 -25.52 -0.48
N VAL A 286 1.28 -24.94 -0.18
CA VAL A 286 1.47 -24.05 0.96
C VAL A 286 1.44 -22.61 0.45
N GLN A 287 0.55 -21.80 1.03
CA GLN A 287 0.47 -20.35 0.77
C GLN A 287 1.43 -19.64 1.72
N GLY A 288 2.25 -18.74 1.20
CA GLY A 288 3.36 -18.19 1.98
C GLY A 288 4.06 -16.99 1.36
N LEU A 289 4.91 -16.37 2.18
CA LEU A 289 6.03 -15.57 1.68
C LEU A 289 7.25 -16.48 1.56
N TYR A 290 7.94 -16.39 0.43
CA TYR A 290 9.08 -17.22 0.10
C TYR A 290 10.27 -16.37 -0.31
N ARG A 291 11.47 -16.88 -0.03
CA ARG A 291 12.71 -16.36 -0.61
C ARG A 291 13.29 -17.38 -1.58
N TYR A 292 13.51 -16.95 -2.81
CA TYR A 292 14.24 -17.68 -3.82
C TYR A 292 15.68 -17.18 -3.89
N GLN A 293 16.63 -18.06 -3.56
CA GLN A 293 18.06 -17.80 -3.63
C GLN A 293 18.56 -18.15 -5.03
N ALA A 294 18.83 -17.14 -5.86
CA ALA A 294 19.04 -17.32 -7.30
C ALA A 294 20.27 -18.18 -7.61
N GLU A 295 21.40 -17.90 -6.95
CA GLU A 295 22.65 -18.63 -7.18
C GLU A 295 22.55 -20.11 -6.79
N LYS A 296 21.84 -20.38 -5.69
CA LYS A 296 21.68 -21.74 -5.14
C LYS A 296 20.48 -22.47 -5.72
N LYS A 297 19.62 -21.78 -6.49
CA LYS A 297 18.31 -22.24 -6.95
C LYS A 297 17.48 -22.85 -5.81
N LYS A 298 17.55 -22.25 -4.63
CA LYS A 298 16.94 -22.77 -3.41
C LYS A 298 15.77 -21.90 -3.01
N LEU A 299 14.63 -22.54 -2.78
CA LEU A 299 13.46 -21.90 -2.21
C LEU A 299 13.43 -22.11 -0.69
N ASN A 300 13.14 -21.07 0.08
CA ASN A 300 12.87 -21.15 1.51
C ASN A 300 11.52 -20.49 1.81
N LEU A 301 10.66 -21.19 2.55
CA LEU A 301 9.46 -20.60 3.14
C LEU A 301 9.88 -19.66 4.28
N LEU A 302 9.51 -18.38 4.19
CA LEU A 302 9.80 -17.37 5.21
C LEU A 302 8.72 -17.38 6.29
N VAL A 303 7.46 -17.38 5.88
CA VAL A 303 6.29 -17.44 6.76
C VAL A 303 5.09 -18.00 5.99
N GLU A 304 4.35 -18.90 6.62
CA GLU A 304 3.11 -19.48 6.10
C GLU A 304 1.93 -18.54 6.37
N GLY A 305 1.02 -18.39 5.40
CA GLY A 305 -0.17 -17.58 5.54
C GLY A 305 -0.71 -17.04 4.22
N THR A 306 -1.80 -16.29 4.30
CA THR A 306 -2.38 -15.56 3.17
C THR A 306 -2.13 -14.08 3.35
N PHE A 307 -1.46 -13.45 2.40
CA PHE A 307 -1.01 -12.07 2.52
C PHE A 307 -1.76 -11.18 1.52
N TRP A 308 -1.93 -9.90 1.85
CA TRP A 308 -2.42 -8.92 0.88
C TRP A 308 -1.28 -8.25 0.13
N ASN A 309 -0.18 -7.99 0.84
CA ASN A 309 0.98 -7.28 0.34
C ASN A 309 2.14 -7.46 1.31
N PHE A 310 3.36 -7.32 0.79
CA PHE A 310 4.57 -7.13 1.59
C PHE A 310 5.42 -6.00 0.98
N ASP A 311 6.28 -5.42 1.82
CA ASP A 311 7.30 -4.48 1.39
C ASP A 311 8.54 -4.54 2.30
N LEU A 312 9.67 -4.05 1.81
CA LEU A 312 10.98 -4.14 2.45
C LEU A 312 11.54 -2.77 2.82
N SER A 313 12.27 -2.69 3.93
CA SER A 313 13.04 -1.49 4.25
C SER A 313 14.10 -1.23 3.20
N ALA A 314 14.55 0.02 3.07
CA ALA A 314 15.48 0.43 2.00
C ALA A 314 16.81 -0.34 2.00
N ASP A 315 17.26 -0.86 3.13
CA ASP A 315 18.44 -1.69 3.31
C ASP A 315 18.17 -3.20 3.16
N GLU A 316 16.91 -3.59 2.91
CA GLU A 316 16.43 -4.97 2.79
C GLU A 316 16.62 -5.81 4.06
N SER A 317 16.86 -5.19 5.22
CA SER A 317 17.06 -5.91 6.49
C SER A 317 15.75 -6.21 7.23
N ARG A 318 14.67 -5.51 6.91
CA ARG A 318 13.34 -5.69 7.50
C ARG A 318 12.30 -5.89 6.42
N ILE A 319 11.35 -6.77 6.71
CA ILE A 319 10.15 -6.97 5.90
C ILE A 319 8.94 -6.59 6.73
N ALA A 320 7.98 -5.93 6.10
CA ALA A 320 6.64 -5.74 6.64
C ALA A 320 5.64 -6.45 5.72
N TYR A 321 4.62 -7.06 6.31
CA TYR A 321 3.58 -7.76 5.54
C TYR A 321 2.24 -7.69 6.24
N VAL A 322 1.18 -7.71 5.43
CA VAL A 322 -0.20 -7.72 5.91
C VAL A 322 -0.76 -9.14 5.78
N ASN A 323 -0.91 -9.82 6.91
CA ASN A 323 -1.48 -11.15 6.99
C ASN A 323 -3.01 -11.08 7.10
N THR A 324 -3.69 -11.95 6.36
CA THR A 324 -5.15 -12.08 6.35
C THR A 324 -5.58 -13.15 7.34
N LEU A 325 -6.29 -12.74 8.39
CA LEU A 325 -6.92 -13.68 9.30
C LEU A 325 -8.36 -14.00 8.89
N GLU A 326 -8.94 -15.01 9.53
CA GLU A 326 -10.36 -15.32 9.42
C GLU A 326 -11.23 -14.07 9.65
N ASN A 327 -12.24 -13.86 8.78
CA ASN A 327 -13.13 -12.69 8.77
C ASN A 327 -12.49 -11.35 8.32
N GLN A 328 -11.43 -11.38 7.50
CA GLN A 328 -10.80 -10.18 6.90
C GLN A 328 -10.24 -9.18 7.93
N LYS A 329 -9.95 -9.63 9.15
CA LYS A 329 -9.25 -8.83 10.15
C LYS A 329 -7.76 -8.94 9.91
N ASN A 330 -7.21 -8.06 9.10
CA ASN A 330 -5.81 -8.17 8.75
C ASN A 330 -4.90 -7.67 9.89
N GLU A 331 -3.71 -8.27 9.99
CA GLU A 331 -2.66 -7.87 10.91
C GLU A 331 -1.44 -7.37 10.13
N LEU A 332 -0.86 -6.27 10.58
CA LEU A 332 0.41 -5.76 10.06
C LEU A 332 1.54 -6.30 10.92
N HIS A 333 2.43 -7.06 10.29
CA HIS A 333 3.61 -7.63 10.88
C HIS A 333 4.87 -6.90 10.41
N ILE A 334 5.90 -6.97 11.23
CA ILE A 334 7.26 -6.58 10.87
C ILE A 334 8.25 -7.59 11.44
N ALA A 335 9.25 -7.95 10.64
CA ALA A 335 10.30 -8.88 11.03
C ALA A 335 11.64 -8.49 10.43
N PHE A 336 12.73 -8.95 11.04
CA PHE A 336 14.04 -8.93 10.39
C PHE A 336 14.11 -10.04 9.35
N LEU A 337 14.57 -9.69 8.16
CA LEU A 337 14.82 -10.61 7.07
C LEU A 337 16.26 -11.11 7.14
N ASN A 338 16.42 -12.39 7.44
CA ASN A 338 17.71 -13.08 7.34
C ASN A 338 17.78 -13.90 6.04
N ASP A 339 18.94 -14.52 5.78
CA ASP A 339 19.19 -15.31 4.57
C ASP A 339 18.19 -16.44 4.30
N GLN A 340 17.58 -16.99 5.35
CA GLN A 340 16.73 -18.18 5.25
C GLN A 340 15.41 -18.09 6.02
N SER A 341 15.23 -17.08 6.88
CA SER A 341 14.08 -17.02 7.77
C SER A 341 13.78 -15.59 8.19
N LEU A 342 12.60 -15.42 8.76
CA LEU A 342 12.25 -14.22 9.51
C LEU A 342 12.64 -14.39 10.97
N SER A 343 13.05 -13.30 11.61
CA SER A 343 13.29 -13.28 13.05
C SER A 343 12.64 -12.06 13.68
N SER A 344 12.26 -12.20 14.96
CA SER A 344 11.59 -11.13 15.71
C SER A 344 10.27 -10.67 15.07
N ASP A 345 9.53 -11.57 14.43
CA ASP A 345 8.21 -11.29 13.87
C ASP A 345 7.28 -10.74 14.95
N THR A 346 6.83 -9.50 14.75
CA THR A 346 6.03 -8.74 15.69
C THR A 346 4.83 -8.14 14.98
N VAL A 347 3.64 -8.37 15.53
CA VAL A 347 2.42 -7.67 15.10
C VAL A 347 2.44 -6.25 15.65
N ILE A 348 2.47 -5.27 14.76
CA ILE A 348 2.52 -3.84 15.13
C ILE A 348 1.16 -3.14 15.01
N TYR A 349 0.23 -3.73 14.26
CA TYR A 349 -1.13 -3.22 14.16
C TYR A 349 -2.12 -4.34 13.80
N ARG A 350 -3.36 -4.25 14.29
CA ARG A 350 -4.40 -5.29 14.16
C ARG A 350 -5.73 -4.71 13.73
N ASN A 351 -6.61 -5.57 13.20
CA ASN A 351 -7.97 -5.23 12.77
C ASN A 351 -7.98 -4.21 11.62
N ILE A 352 -7.05 -4.36 10.68
CA ILE A 352 -7.02 -3.56 9.46
C ILE A 352 -8.13 -4.07 8.54
N ASN A 353 -9.16 -3.25 8.35
CA ASN A 353 -10.23 -3.54 7.40
C ASN A 353 -9.97 -2.77 6.10
N HIS A 354 -10.34 -3.36 4.96
CA HIS A 354 -10.22 -2.71 3.64
C HIS A 354 -8.81 -2.18 3.35
N PHE A 355 -7.82 -3.06 3.51
CA PHE A 355 -6.42 -2.77 3.17
C PHE A 355 -6.30 -2.30 1.70
N ILE A 356 -5.46 -1.30 1.45
CA ILE A 356 -5.15 -0.79 0.11
C ILE A 356 -3.71 -1.08 -0.26
N LYS A 357 -2.75 -0.55 0.51
CA LYS A 357 -1.32 -0.66 0.19
C LYS A 357 -0.46 -0.48 1.44
N LEU A 358 0.69 -1.15 1.43
CA LEU A 358 1.76 -1.05 2.40
C LEU A 358 3.00 -0.53 1.67
N LYS A 359 3.72 0.44 2.24
CA LYS A 359 4.94 0.96 1.62
C LYS A 359 5.95 1.45 2.64
N TRP A 360 7.20 1.04 2.50
CA TRP A 360 8.35 1.59 3.21
C TRP A 360 8.85 2.86 2.54
N PHE A 361 9.32 3.79 3.37
CA PHE A 361 10.10 4.93 2.97
C PHE A 361 11.10 5.25 4.06
N GLU A 362 12.39 5.11 3.74
CA GLU A 362 13.47 5.23 4.72
C GLU A 362 13.22 4.33 5.94
N GLU A 363 13.16 4.90 7.13
CA GLU A 363 12.92 4.24 8.42
C GLU A 363 11.44 4.28 8.84
N GLU A 364 10.55 4.50 7.88
CA GLU A 364 9.12 4.67 8.12
C GLU A 364 8.29 3.73 7.26
N LEU A 365 7.22 3.22 7.86
CA LEU A 365 6.28 2.33 7.18
C LEU A 365 4.92 3.00 7.11
N PHE A 366 4.36 3.01 5.91
CA PHE A 366 3.06 3.60 5.61
C PHE A 366 2.07 2.50 5.25
N LEU A 367 0.87 2.57 5.81
CA LEU A 367 -0.23 1.66 5.47
C LEU A 367 -1.48 2.49 5.19
N ALA A 368 -2.15 2.23 4.07
CA ALA A 368 -3.45 2.81 3.76
C ALA A 368 -4.55 1.76 3.87
N SER A 369 -5.67 2.19 4.47
CA SER A 369 -6.94 1.46 4.45
C SER A 369 -8.03 2.41 3.94
N SER A 370 -8.97 1.91 3.15
CA SER A 370 -10.00 2.77 2.56
C SER A 370 -11.35 2.09 2.45
N SER A 371 -12.37 2.79 2.91
CA SER A 371 -13.78 2.48 2.66
C SER A 371 -14.28 3.16 1.38
N THR A 372 -15.59 3.11 1.13
CA THR A 372 -16.23 3.75 -0.04
C THR A 372 -16.26 5.28 0.02
N SER A 373 -15.97 5.89 1.17
CA SER A 373 -16.05 7.36 1.33
C SER A 373 -14.94 7.99 2.17
N LYS A 374 -14.16 7.18 2.88
CA LYS A 374 -13.11 7.64 3.80
C LYS A 374 -11.93 6.70 3.75
N SER A 375 -10.75 7.22 4.07
CA SER A 375 -9.55 6.43 4.24
C SER A 375 -8.83 6.77 5.52
N GLU A 376 -7.94 5.87 5.93
CA GLU A 376 -7.05 6.05 7.06
C GLU A 376 -5.65 5.68 6.59
N LEU A 377 -4.75 6.64 6.73
CA LEU A 377 -3.32 6.46 6.49
C LEU A 377 -2.62 6.32 7.83
N TYR A 378 -1.84 5.26 7.97
CA TYR A 378 -1.02 4.97 9.14
C TYR A 378 0.44 5.21 8.78
N ARG A 379 1.18 5.85 9.69
CA ARG A 379 2.63 6.05 9.60
C ARG A 379 3.27 5.50 10.87
N PHE A 380 4.18 4.56 10.71
CA PHE A 380 4.99 4.00 11.80
C PHE A 380 6.43 4.42 11.60
N SER A 381 7.03 5.07 12.61
CA SER A 381 8.46 5.39 12.61
C SER A 381 9.19 4.42 13.52
N PHE A 382 10.34 3.94 13.07
CA PHE A 382 11.17 3.00 13.83
C PHE A 382 12.46 3.68 14.26
N LYS A 383 12.95 3.31 15.45
CA LYS A 383 14.20 3.86 15.96
C LYS A 383 15.38 3.37 15.11
N ALA A 384 16.11 4.30 14.50
CA ALA A 384 17.39 3.99 13.85
C ALA A 384 18.41 3.55 14.92
N TRP A 385 19.18 2.51 14.61
CA TRP A 385 20.14 1.88 15.52
C TRP A 385 21.36 2.77 15.79
#